data_AF-A0A1E3RFT6-F1
#
_entry.id   AF-A0A1E3RFT6-F1
#
_cell.length_a   1.000
_cell.length_b   1.000
_cell.length_c   1.000
_cell.angle_alpha   90.00
_cell.angle_beta   90.00
_cell.angle_gamma   90.00
#
_symmetry.space_group_name_H-M   'P 1'
#
loop_
_entity.id
_entity.type
_entity.pdbx_description
1 polymer ?
#
loop_
_entity_poly.entity_id
_entity_poly.type
_entity_poly.pdbx_seq_one_letter_code
_entity_poly.pdbx_strand_id
1 'polypeptide(L)'
;MHESVCPDHYTDSCVQEHAMRVDPTLLRMGADFSESAGAIVHQGAGDLTSASLPASAFGDFDEAKTFHQALSEAHAKHAATMQGHHSALMKLAENAVAAARAFTETDEYGATTIEPSLPGLTV
;
A
#
# COMPACT_ATOMS: atom_id res chain seq x y z
N MET A 1 -39.35 -18.74 5.86
CA MET A 1 -39.69 -17.52 6.62
C MET A 1 -39.46 -17.81 8.10
N HIS A 2 -38.20 -17.96 8.51
CA HIS A 2 -37.86 -18.12 9.92
C HIS A 2 -37.54 -16.74 10.46
N GLU A 3 -38.50 -16.18 11.18
CA GLU A 3 -38.37 -14.94 11.93
C GLU A 3 -37.59 -15.26 13.21
N SER A 4 -36.33 -14.85 13.26
CA SER A 4 -35.51 -14.93 14.47
C SER A 4 -35.92 -13.80 15.40
N VAL A 5 -36.88 -14.08 16.28
CA VAL A 5 -37.23 -13.22 17.41
C VAL A 5 -36.09 -13.27 18.43
N CYS A 6 -35.39 -12.14 18.61
CA CYS A 6 -34.43 -11.97 19.69
C CYS A 6 -35.18 -11.76 21.02
N PRO A 7 -34.88 -12.53 22.09
CA PRO A 7 -35.48 -12.30 23.41
C PRO A 7 -34.87 -11.06 24.11
N ASP A 8 -35.73 -10.24 24.71
CA ASP A 8 -35.51 -8.89 25.27
C ASP A 8 -34.55 -8.75 26.49
N HIS A 9 -33.63 -9.69 26.72
CA HIS A 9 -32.77 -9.63 27.91
C HIS A 9 -31.27 -9.85 27.68
N TYR A 10 -30.78 -9.71 26.44
CA TYR A 10 -29.36 -9.74 26.17
C TYR A 10 -28.98 -8.89 24.95
N THR A 11 -29.14 -7.57 25.07
CA THR A 11 -28.80 -6.61 24.00
C THR A 11 -27.29 -6.43 23.78
N ASP A 12 -26.42 -7.12 24.54
CA ASP A 12 -24.97 -6.93 24.49
C ASP A 12 -24.24 -7.92 23.55
N SER A 13 -24.85 -9.05 23.17
CA SER A 13 -24.20 -10.02 22.26
C SER A 13 -24.41 -9.77 20.78
N CYS A 14 -25.41 -8.96 20.40
CA CYS A 14 -25.69 -8.72 18.99
C CYS A 14 -24.78 -7.65 18.37
N VAL A 15 -24.05 -6.90 19.21
CA VAL A 15 -23.03 -5.91 18.78
C VAL A 15 -21.64 -6.52 18.73
N GLN A 16 -21.52 -7.85 18.63
CA GLN A 16 -20.32 -8.45 18.05
C GLN A 16 -20.33 -8.28 16.51
N GLU A 17 -20.73 -7.10 16.04
CA GLU A 17 -20.41 -6.61 14.72
C GLU A 17 -18.89 -6.49 14.69
N HIS A 18 -18.24 -7.07 13.67
CA HIS A 18 -16.78 -7.13 13.56
C HIS A 18 -16.14 -5.74 13.68
N ALA A 19 -15.79 -5.30 14.89
CA ALA A 19 -15.13 -4.03 15.10
C ALA A 19 -13.76 -4.08 14.43
N MET A 20 -13.58 -3.27 13.39
CA MET A 20 -12.30 -3.11 12.71
C MET A 20 -11.29 -2.51 13.70
N ARG A 21 -10.21 -3.25 13.97
CA ARG A 21 -9.05 -2.76 14.72
C ARG A 21 -7.98 -2.32 13.74
N VAL A 22 -7.60 -1.06 13.81
CA VAL A 22 -6.51 -0.50 12.99
C VAL A 22 -5.45 0.03 13.94
N ASP A 23 -4.19 -0.30 13.64
CA ASP A 23 -3.02 0.26 14.33
C ASP A 23 -2.40 1.34 13.42
N PRO A 24 -2.53 2.64 13.76
CA PRO A 24 -1.94 3.73 12.98
C PRO A 24 -0.41 3.65 12.87
N THR A 25 0.27 3.04 13.85
CA THR A 25 1.72 2.85 13.83
C THR A 25 2.11 1.81 12.81
N LEU A 26 1.38 0.69 12.74
CA LEU A 26 1.60 -0.31 11.68
C LEU A 26 1.32 0.27 10.29
N LEU A 27 0.29 1.11 10.16
CA LEU A 27 0.02 1.82 8.90
C LEU A 27 1.18 2.74 8.50
N ARG A 28 1.76 3.47 9.46
CA ARG A 28 2.93 4.32 9.21
C ARG A 28 4.14 3.50 8.76
N MET A 29 4.47 2.42 9.46
CA MET A 29 5.58 1.55 9.06
C MET A 29 5.35 0.93 7.67
N GLY A 30 4.12 0.53 7.36
CA GLY A 30 3.74 0.04 6.04
C GLY A 30 3.93 1.10 4.94
N ALA A 31 3.68 2.37 5.26
CA ALA A 31 3.95 3.47 4.35
C ALA A 31 5.46 3.63 4.07
N ASP A 32 6.28 3.65 5.12
CA ASP A 32 7.73 3.78 5.00
C ASP A 32 8.35 2.62 4.21
N PHE A 33 7.84 1.40 4.42
CA PHE A 33 8.25 0.23 3.63
C PHE A 33 7.84 0.35 2.16
N SER A 34 6.62 0.84 1.90
CA SER A 34 6.12 1.03 0.53
C SER A 34 6.91 2.10 -0.21
N GLU A 35 7.23 3.22 0.45
CA GLU A 35 8.11 4.26 -0.10
C GLU A 35 9.50 3.72 -0.41
N SER A 36 10.10 2.99 0.54
CA SER A 36 11.41 2.35 0.35
C SER A 36 11.41 1.37 -0.82
N ALA A 37 10.40 0.51 -0.92
CA ALA A 37 10.24 -0.42 -2.03
C ALA A 37 10.04 0.33 -3.36
N GLY A 38 9.26 1.42 -3.34
CA GLY A 38 9.08 2.30 -4.48
C GLY A 38 10.41 2.87 -4.99
N ALA A 39 11.23 3.40 -4.09
CA ALA A 39 12.54 3.96 -4.41
C ALA A 39 13.49 2.90 -5.01
N ILE A 40 13.52 1.70 -4.44
CA ILE A 40 14.31 0.56 -4.96
C ILE A 40 13.87 0.20 -6.39
N VAL A 41 12.57 0.13 -6.63
CA VAL A 41 12.04 -0.20 -7.97
C VAL A 41 12.32 0.92 -8.96
N HIS A 42 12.22 2.19 -8.55
CA HIS A 42 12.54 3.32 -9.41
C HIS A 42 14.03 3.32 -9.81
N GLN A 43 14.92 3.08 -8.84
CA GLN A 43 16.34 2.94 -9.10
C GLN A 43 16.61 1.76 -10.04
N GLY A 44 16.02 0.59 -9.76
CA GLY A 44 16.17 -0.59 -10.62
C GLY A 44 15.66 -0.37 -12.04
N ALA A 45 14.60 0.43 -12.23
CA ALA A 45 14.12 0.80 -13.56
C ALA A 45 15.16 1.66 -14.29
N GLY A 46 15.78 2.62 -13.60
CA GLY A 46 16.90 3.41 -14.12
C GLY A 46 18.09 2.54 -14.51
N ASP A 47 18.54 1.68 -13.58
CA ASP A 47 19.66 0.76 -13.78
C ASP A 47 19.40 -0.15 -14.99
N LEU A 48 18.20 -0.73 -15.08
CA LEU A 48 17.78 -1.53 -16.22
C LEU A 48 17.90 -0.70 -17.50
N THR A 49 17.21 0.45 -17.60
CA THR A 49 17.28 1.29 -18.81
C THR A 49 18.70 1.66 -19.24
N SER A 50 19.61 1.85 -18.27
CA SER A 50 21.01 2.17 -18.53
C SER A 50 21.84 0.99 -19.07
N ALA A 51 21.42 -0.25 -18.79
CA ALA A 51 22.11 -1.48 -19.18
C ALA A 51 21.75 -1.96 -20.60
N SER A 52 21.11 -1.13 -21.42
CA SER A 52 20.73 -1.48 -22.79
C SER A 52 21.96 -1.78 -23.65
N LEU A 53 21.98 -2.96 -24.26
CA LEU A 53 23.08 -3.39 -25.15
C LEU A 53 22.87 -2.87 -26.58
N PRO A 54 23.94 -2.41 -27.27
CA PRO A 54 23.83 -2.03 -28.67
C PRO A 54 23.65 -3.26 -29.57
N ALA A 55 22.99 -3.09 -30.72
CA ALA A 55 22.83 -4.16 -31.71
C ALA A 55 24.16 -4.82 -32.12
N SER A 56 25.24 -4.04 -32.16
CA SER A 56 26.60 -4.51 -32.49
C SER A 56 27.15 -5.55 -31.52
N ALA A 57 26.64 -5.64 -30.29
CA ALA A 57 27.03 -6.67 -29.33
C ALA A 57 26.61 -8.09 -29.77
N PHE A 58 25.63 -8.19 -30.67
CA PHE A 58 25.08 -9.45 -31.17
C PHE A 58 25.63 -9.86 -32.55
N GLY A 59 26.33 -8.96 -33.24
CA GLY A 59 26.83 -9.16 -34.61
C GLY A 59 25.93 -8.53 -35.70
N ASP A 60 26.40 -8.56 -36.95
CA ASP A 60 25.70 -8.00 -38.11
C ASP A 60 25.10 -9.10 -39.00
N PHE A 61 24.05 -9.73 -38.51
CA PHE A 61 23.21 -10.67 -39.26
C PHE A 61 21.74 -10.45 -38.90
N ASP A 62 20.82 -10.91 -39.74
CA ASP A 62 19.40 -10.54 -39.64
C ASP A 62 18.75 -11.09 -38.36
N GLU A 63 19.15 -12.28 -37.92
CA GLU A 63 18.68 -12.86 -36.66
C GLU A 63 19.19 -12.06 -35.45
N ALA A 64 20.40 -11.49 -35.49
CA ALA A 64 20.92 -10.63 -34.43
C ALA A 64 20.09 -9.33 -34.30
N LYS A 65 19.70 -8.74 -35.43
CA LYS A 65 18.86 -7.53 -35.47
C LYS A 65 17.47 -7.82 -34.90
N THR A 66 16.88 -8.94 -35.29
CA THR A 66 15.57 -9.39 -34.78
C THR A 66 15.63 -9.64 -33.27
N PHE A 67 16.66 -10.34 -32.79
CA PHE A 67 16.86 -10.58 -31.36
C PHE A 67 17.04 -9.28 -30.58
N HIS A 68 17.89 -8.37 -31.08
CA HIS A 68 18.11 -7.07 -30.45
C HIS A 68 16.81 -6.27 -30.34
N GLN A 69 15.98 -6.24 -31.39
CA GLN A 69 14.66 -5.58 -31.35
C GLN A 69 13.77 -6.16 -30.26
N ALA A 70 13.60 -7.49 -30.23
CA ALA A 70 12.79 -8.16 -29.22
C ALA A 70 13.30 -7.92 -27.79
N LEU A 71 14.64 -7.92 -27.62
CA LEU A 71 15.26 -7.60 -26.34
C LEU A 71 15.00 -6.14 -25.94
N SER A 72 15.17 -5.18 -26.84
CA SER A 72 14.90 -3.76 -26.59
C SER A 72 13.42 -3.50 -26.23
N GLU A 73 12.49 -4.19 -26.90
CA GLU A 73 11.06 -4.11 -26.57
C GLU A 73 10.77 -4.68 -25.18
N ALA A 74 11.30 -5.87 -24.86
CA ALA A 74 11.16 -6.48 -23.55
C ALA A 74 11.75 -5.60 -22.44
N HIS A 75 12.91 -5.00 -22.72
CA HIS A 75 13.61 -4.08 -21.85
C HIS A 75 12.77 -2.83 -21.54
N ALA A 76 12.27 -2.17 -22.58
CA ALA A 76 11.40 -1.00 -22.45
C ALA A 76 10.11 -1.34 -21.69
N LYS A 77 9.50 -2.49 -22.00
CA LYS A 77 8.30 -2.97 -21.30
C LYS A 77 8.54 -3.20 -19.82
N HIS A 78 9.67 -3.83 -19.45
CA HIS A 78 9.97 -4.11 -18.06
C HIS A 78 10.28 -2.84 -17.28
N ALA A 79 11.06 -1.91 -17.86
CA ALA A 79 11.30 -0.59 -17.27
C ALA A 79 9.99 0.19 -17.04
N ALA A 80 9.07 0.19 -18.02
CA ALA A 80 7.77 0.83 -17.86
C ALA A 80 6.92 0.17 -16.76
N THR A 81 6.95 -1.16 -16.67
CA THR A 81 6.26 -1.90 -15.60
C THR A 81 6.80 -1.52 -14.22
N MET A 82 8.13 -1.46 -14.07
CA MET A 82 8.78 -1.03 -12.84
C MET A 82 8.39 0.40 -12.46
N GLN A 83 8.36 1.33 -13.41
CA GLN A 83 7.88 2.70 -13.14
C GLN A 83 6.40 2.73 -12.70
N GLY A 84 5.57 1.84 -13.26
CA GLY A 84 4.19 1.62 -12.81
C GLY A 84 4.11 1.16 -11.35
N HIS A 85 4.93 0.18 -10.96
CA HIS A 85 5.02 -0.29 -9.57
C HIS A 85 5.50 0.80 -8.61
N HIS A 86 6.52 1.58 -9.00
CA HIS A 86 6.96 2.73 -8.21
C HIS A 86 5.79 3.70 -7.94
N SER A 87 5.04 4.09 -8.97
CA SER A 87 3.87 4.98 -8.79
C SER A 87 2.81 4.37 -7.87
N ALA A 88 2.53 3.07 -8.00
CA ALA A 88 1.56 2.39 -7.16
C ALA A 88 2.01 2.33 -5.69
N LEU A 89 3.28 2.05 -5.43
CA LEU A 89 3.85 1.97 -4.09
C LEU A 89 3.90 3.34 -3.40
N MET A 90 4.24 4.41 -4.13
CA MET A 90 4.19 5.77 -3.59
C MET A 90 2.76 6.18 -3.21
N LYS A 91 1.78 5.88 -4.07
CA LYS A 91 0.36 6.13 -3.74
C LYS A 91 -0.11 5.30 -2.55
N LEU A 92 0.34 4.06 -2.43
CA LEU A 92 0.04 3.22 -1.28
C LEU A 92 0.62 3.83 0.01
N ALA A 93 1.86 4.31 -0.03
CA ALA A 93 2.50 5.00 1.09
C ALA A 93 1.71 6.25 1.51
N GLU A 94 1.37 7.11 0.55
CA GLU A 94 0.55 8.32 0.78
C GLU A 94 -0.79 7.98 1.45
N ASN A 95 -1.50 6.98 0.92
CA ASN A 95 -2.78 6.54 1.47
C ASN A 95 -2.63 5.97 2.89
N ALA A 96 -1.59 5.20 3.16
CA ALA A 96 -1.32 4.64 4.48
C ALA A 96 -0.96 5.73 5.51
N VAL A 97 -0.19 6.74 5.12
CA VAL A 97 0.08 7.94 5.93
C VAL A 97 -1.22 8.69 6.25
N ALA A 98 -2.06 8.93 5.24
CA ALA A 98 -3.33 9.62 5.40
C ALA A 98 -4.28 8.85 6.32
N ALA A 99 -4.39 7.53 6.14
CA ALA A 99 -5.20 6.66 6.98
C ALA A 99 -4.70 6.65 8.43
N ALA A 100 -3.38 6.50 8.65
CA ALA A 100 -2.80 6.54 9.99
C ALA A 100 -3.17 7.84 10.71
N ARG A 101 -3.04 8.99 10.02
CA ARG A 101 -3.41 10.30 10.57
C ARG A 101 -4.89 10.37 10.94
N ALA A 102 -5.78 9.94 10.03
CA ALA A 102 -7.22 9.98 10.27
C ALA A 102 -7.64 9.10 11.46
N PHE A 103 -7.05 7.91 11.61
CA PHE A 103 -7.34 7.03 12.75
C PHE A 103 -6.82 7.61 14.06
N THR A 104 -5.60 8.18 14.09
CA THR A 104 -5.09 8.87 15.29
C THR A 104 -5.97 10.05 15.70
N GLU A 105 -6.34 10.92 14.76
CA GLU A 105 -7.22 12.07 15.05
C GLU A 105 -8.59 11.63 15.57
N THR A 106 -9.15 10.54 15.02
CA THR A 106 -10.43 9.98 15.47
C THR A 106 -10.33 9.40 16.89
N ASP A 107 -9.25 8.69 17.20
CA ASP A 107 -9.01 8.10 18.53
C ASP A 107 -8.84 9.20 19.59
N GLU A 108 -8.02 10.22 19.31
CA GLU A 108 -7.82 11.38 20.19
C GLU A 108 -9.13 12.17 20.42
N TYR A 109 -9.93 12.39 19.36
CA TYR A 109 -11.23 13.03 19.48
C TYR A 109 -12.21 12.19 20.33
N GLY A 110 -12.22 10.87 20.14
CA GLY A 110 -13.00 9.95 20.96
C GLY A 110 -12.61 10.03 22.44
N ALA A 111 -11.32 9.97 22.75
CA ALA A 111 -10.80 10.08 24.11
C ALA A 111 -11.24 11.38 24.78
N THR A 112 -11.07 12.52 24.10
CA THR A 112 -11.49 13.84 24.64
C THR A 112 -13.00 14.03 24.77
N THR A 113 -13.82 13.23 24.08
CA THR A 113 -15.29 13.26 24.21
C THR A 113 -15.78 12.36 25.34
N ILE A 114 -15.12 11.22 25.57
CA ILE A 114 -15.50 10.25 26.61
C ILE A 114 -15.00 10.69 27.99
N GLU A 115 -13.77 11.20 28.10
CA GLU A 115 -13.17 11.71 29.35
C GLU A 115 -14.04 12.71 30.14
N PRO A 116 -14.65 13.76 29.54
CA PRO A 116 -15.50 14.70 30.26
C PRO A 116 -16.88 14.13 30.64
N SER A 117 -17.24 12.93 30.17
CA SER A 117 -18.53 12.28 30.45
C SER A 117 -18.50 11.28 31.61
N LEU A 118 -17.32 11.01 32.19
CA LEU A 118 -17.15 10.18 33.40
C LEU A 118 -16.81 11.05 34.63
N PRO A 119 -17.80 11.68 35.30
CA PRO A 119 -17.55 12.33 36.58
C PRO A 119 -17.35 11.25 37.66
N GLY A 120 -16.10 11.03 38.10
CA GLY A 120 -15.86 10.34 39.39
C GLY A 120 -14.69 9.37 39.53
N LEU A 121 -13.70 9.33 38.63
CA LEU A 121 -12.47 8.57 38.90
C LEU A 121 -11.26 9.52 38.99
N THR A 122 -10.99 10.01 40.21
CA THR A 122 -9.69 10.56 40.57
C THR A 122 -8.70 9.42 40.77
N VAL A 123 -7.57 9.45 40.05
CA VAL A 123 -6.34 8.71 40.37
C VAL A 123 -5.78 9.19 41.71
#